data_AF-A0A538PW84-F1
#
_entry.id   AF-A0A538PW84-F1
#
_cell.length_a   1.000
_cell.length_b   1.000
_cell.length_c   1.000
_cell.angle_alpha   90.00
_cell.angle_beta   90.00
_cell.angle_gamma   90.00
#
_symmetry.space_group_name_H-M   'P 1'
#
loop_
_entity.id
_entity.type
_entity.pdbx_description
1 polymer ?
#
loop_
_entity_poly.entity_id
_entity_poly.type
_entity_poly.pdbx_seq_one_letter_code
_entity_poly.pdbx_strand_id
1 'polypeptide(L)'
;MAGGDDTSSGTTVADRPSAKLATERLHPLTDSRDARPPNDPTIQMPPPAGPQATSRLGSSTALTTAADAMHSEEIDRTRLFIRMGWAISAAAIASVPLLHAPRAMSIAFVAAMAIGIAVSAWFHRAFADPARYTERAMMVLAAMCLVNAHVAVLYYGTFTVTPLIVVIGIHFVARTGAERSARRIIVLAMALYAASALAILSGAIADPGVFASDRPVSRRALGAGAGFVLGAYALAYATARSF
;
A
#
# COMPACT_ATOMS: atom_id res chain seq x y z
N MET A 1 51.61 -23.70 -2.09
CA MET A 1 51.00 -23.62 -3.43
C MET A 1 49.79 -22.73 -3.31
N ALA A 2 49.94 -21.46 -3.69
CA ALA A 2 49.35 -20.88 -4.91
C ALA A 2 47.81 -20.92 -4.80
N GLY A 3 47.10 -19.82 -4.55
CA GLY A 3 47.19 -18.52 -5.24
C GLY A 3 45.94 -18.41 -6.11
N GLY A 4 45.07 -17.45 -5.83
CA GLY A 4 43.79 -17.30 -6.51
C GLY A 4 43.01 -16.10 -5.98
N ASP A 5 43.57 -14.91 -6.22
CA ASP A 5 42.81 -13.66 -6.28
C ASP A 5 41.83 -13.76 -7.46
N ASP A 6 40.54 -13.53 -7.22
CA ASP A 6 39.62 -13.09 -8.26
C ASP A 6 38.74 -11.96 -7.75
N THR A 7 39.22 -10.77 -8.06
CA THR A 7 38.53 -9.50 -8.11
C THR A 7 37.45 -9.49 -9.20
N SER A 8 36.20 -9.22 -8.83
CA SER A 8 35.23 -8.57 -9.72
C SER A 8 34.35 -7.64 -8.89
N SER A 9 34.77 -6.39 -8.67
CA SER A 9 34.51 -5.23 -9.55
C SER A 9 33.06 -5.12 -10.03
N GLY A 10 32.28 -4.36 -9.27
CA GLY A 10 31.53 -3.20 -9.77
C GLY A 10 30.58 -3.40 -10.94
N THR A 11 29.32 -3.73 -10.65
CA THR A 11 28.19 -3.28 -11.47
C THR A 11 27.53 -2.10 -10.79
N THR A 12 28.13 -0.93 -10.99
CA THR A 12 27.53 0.38 -10.66
C THR A 12 26.28 0.58 -11.51
N VAL A 13 25.20 1.05 -10.88
CA VAL A 13 23.86 1.31 -11.45
C VAL A 13 23.84 2.45 -12.52
N ALA A 14 24.99 2.81 -13.07
CA ALA A 14 25.15 3.93 -13.99
C ALA A 14 24.80 3.62 -15.45
N ASP A 15 24.56 2.35 -15.81
CA ASP A 15 24.41 1.92 -17.21
C ASP A 15 22.98 1.49 -17.54
N ARG A 16 21.99 2.37 -17.28
CA ARG A 16 20.66 2.26 -17.89
C ARG A 16 20.62 3.11 -19.17
N PRO A 17 20.65 2.50 -20.37
CA PRO A 17 20.52 3.21 -21.62
C PRO A 17 19.02 3.44 -21.92
N SER A 18 18.38 4.42 -21.29
CA SER A 18 17.02 4.90 -21.67
C SER A 18 16.61 6.16 -20.90
N ALA A 19 17.14 7.32 -21.31
CA ALA A 19 16.50 8.64 -21.16
C ALA A 19 17.24 9.70 -21.99
N LYS A 20 17.59 9.37 -23.24
CA LYS A 20 17.89 10.38 -24.25
C LYS A 20 16.59 10.72 -24.96
N LEU A 21 16.33 12.03 -25.11
CA LEU A 21 15.31 12.67 -25.95
C LEU A 21 13.93 12.87 -25.32
N ALA A 22 13.86 13.83 -24.39
CA ALA A 22 12.73 14.77 -24.32
C ALA A 22 13.28 16.19 -24.11
N THR A 23 14.24 16.58 -24.96
CA THR A 23 14.60 17.97 -25.21
C THR A 23 13.79 18.41 -26.43
N GLU A 24 12.47 18.40 -26.31
CA GLU A 24 11.58 18.89 -27.37
C GLU A 24 11.03 20.25 -26.97
N ARG A 25 11.71 21.28 -27.50
CA ARG A 25 11.20 22.61 -27.81
C ARG A 25 10.52 23.36 -26.66
N LEU A 26 11.36 24.09 -25.92
CA LEU A 26 11.01 25.43 -25.45
C LEU A 26 10.59 26.27 -26.66
N HIS A 27 9.29 26.32 -26.92
CA HIS A 27 8.69 27.31 -27.81
C HIS A 27 8.82 28.68 -27.12
N PRO A 28 9.39 29.70 -27.76
CA PRO A 28 9.38 31.05 -27.24
C PRO A 28 7.93 31.52 -27.13
N LEU A 29 7.50 31.93 -25.94
CA LEU A 29 6.29 32.71 -25.74
C LEU A 29 6.49 34.05 -26.46
N THR A 30 6.03 34.12 -27.70
CA THR A 30 5.75 35.38 -28.37
C THR A 30 4.63 36.08 -27.61
N ASP A 31 5.03 37.14 -26.92
CA ASP A 31 4.22 38.21 -26.36
C ASP A 31 3.40 38.87 -27.49
N SER A 32 2.22 38.30 -27.79
CA SER A 32 1.20 38.95 -28.63
C SER A 32 0.27 39.77 -27.74
N ARG A 33 0.77 40.93 -27.32
CA ARG A 33 -0.06 42.11 -27.02
C ARG A 33 -0.69 42.61 -28.32
N ASP A 34 -1.84 42.03 -28.69
CA ASP A 34 -2.72 42.65 -29.66
C ASP A 34 -3.93 43.25 -28.95
N ALA A 35 -3.84 44.58 -28.80
CA ALA A 35 -4.94 45.45 -28.48
C ALA A 35 -5.97 45.41 -29.62
N ARG A 36 -7.23 45.10 -29.30
CA ARG A 36 -8.36 45.32 -30.23
C ARG A 36 -9.28 46.42 -29.68
N PRO A 37 -9.42 47.56 -30.38
CA PRO A 37 -10.41 48.60 -30.10
C PRO A 37 -11.82 48.20 -30.62
N PRO A 38 -12.87 49.00 -30.31
CA PRO A 38 -14.24 48.54 -30.09
C PRO A 38 -15.13 48.43 -31.34
N ASN A 39 -16.26 47.74 -31.12
CA ASN A 39 -17.42 47.47 -31.98
C ASN A 39 -17.75 48.46 -33.09
N ASP A 40 -18.00 47.91 -34.28
CA ASP A 40 -18.80 48.52 -35.36
C ASP A 40 -20.03 47.62 -35.65
N PRO A 41 -21.28 48.13 -35.60
CA PRO A 41 -22.48 47.35 -35.85
C PRO A 41 -22.71 47.17 -37.36
N THR A 42 -22.20 46.08 -37.91
CA THR A 42 -22.47 45.69 -39.30
C THR A 42 -23.78 44.89 -39.37
N ILE A 43 -24.81 45.47 -39.99
CA ILE A 43 -26.02 44.77 -40.43
C ILE A 43 -25.61 43.73 -41.47
N GLN A 44 -25.74 42.44 -41.15
CA GLN A 44 -25.41 41.36 -42.07
C GLN A 44 -26.64 40.48 -42.40
N MET A 45 -26.94 40.52 -43.69
CA MET A 45 -27.95 39.78 -44.45
C MET A 45 -27.78 38.26 -44.33
N PRO A 46 -28.85 37.44 -44.34
CA PRO A 46 -28.74 35.99 -44.22
C PRO A 46 -28.11 35.37 -45.50
N PRO A 47 -27.00 34.62 -45.39
CA PRO A 47 -26.40 33.94 -46.53
C PRO A 47 -27.00 32.54 -46.77
N PRO A 48 -26.80 31.98 -47.98
CA PRO A 48 -27.48 30.79 -48.48
C PRO A 48 -26.87 29.49 -47.93
N ALA A 49 -27.65 28.39 -48.05
CA ALA A 49 -27.36 27.02 -47.64
C ALA A 49 -25.86 26.65 -47.56
N GLY A 50 -25.39 26.42 -46.33
CA GLY A 50 -23.97 26.29 -46.00
C GLY A 50 -23.37 24.89 -46.23
N PRO A 51 -22.05 24.80 -46.55
CA PRO A 51 -21.29 23.57 -46.46
C PRO A 51 -21.31 23.05 -45.02
N GLN A 52 -21.53 21.74 -44.84
CA GLN A 52 -21.45 21.08 -43.55
C GLN A 52 -20.08 21.34 -42.93
N ALA A 53 -20.05 22.22 -41.93
CA ALA A 53 -18.93 22.39 -41.05
C ALA A 53 -18.75 21.06 -40.30
N THR A 54 -17.77 20.26 -40.74
CA THR A 54 -17.15 19.24 -39.90
C THR A 54 -16.67 19.95 -38.64
N SER A 55 -17.53 19.95 -37.61
CA SER A 55 -17.16 20.33 -36.26
C SER A 55 -16.05 19.38 -35.86
N ARG A 56 -14.80 19.85 -36.02
CA ARG A 56 -13.65 19.26 -35.38
C ARG A 56 -14.00 19.32 -33.90
N LEU A 57 -14.40 18.18 -33.36
CA LEU A 57 -14.47 17.92 -31.93
C LEU A 57 -13.13 18.37 -31.38
N GLY A 58 -13.10 19.60 -30.87
CA GLY A 58 -11.97 20.14 -30.16
C GLY A 58 -11.72 19.16 -29.05
N SER A 59 -10.64 18.40 -29.16
CA SER A 59 -10.13 17.55 -28.11
C SER A 59 -9.79 18.50 -26.97
N SER A 60 -10.79 18.77 -26.12
CA SER A 60 -10.63 19.56 -24.92
C SER A 60 -9.75 18.72 -24.04
N THR A 61 -8.45 18.98 -24.12
CA THR A 61 -7.42 18.40 -23.27
C THR A 61 -7.76 18.87 -21.87
N ALA A 62 -8.64 18.13 -21.18
CA ALA A 62 -9.00 18.40 -19.81
C ALA A 62 -7.67 18.43 -19.04
N LEU A 63 -7.32 19.61 -18.54
CA LEU A 63 -6.11 19.83 -17.76
C LEU A 63 -6.26 19.02 -16.47
N THR A 64 -5.84 17.75 -16.52
CA THR A 64 -5.75 16.89 -15.34
C THR A 64 -4.82 17.57 -14.36
N THR A 65 -5.32 17.91 -13.19
CA THR A 65 -4.50 18.59 -12.19
C THR A 65 -3.47 17.60 -11.65
N ALA A 66 -2.34 18.10 -11.12
CA ALA A 66 -1.36 17.23 -10.47
C ALA A 66 -1.99 16.41 -9.30
N ALA A 67 -3.01 16.96 -8.65
CA ALA A 67 -3.77 16.28 -7.61
C ALA A 67 -4.55 15.07 -8.16
N ASP A 68 -5.18 15.20 -9.34
CA ASP A 68 -5.90 14.09 -9.99
C ASP A 68 -4.94 12.97 -10.38
N ALA A 69 -3.76 13.33 -10.91
CA ALA A 69 -2.72 12.37 -11.26
C ALA A 69 -2.23 11.60 -10.03
N MET A 70 -1.90 12.30 -8.93
CA MET A 70 -1.49 11.67 -7.67
C MET A 70 -2.59 10.76 -7.11
N HIS A 71 -3.85 11.20 -7.16
CA HIS A 71 -4.98 10.40 -6.67
C HIS A 71 -5.14 9.09 -7.44
N SER A 72 -5.00 9.14 -8.77
CA SER A 72 -5.05 7.93 -9.61
C SER A 72 -3.93 6.95 -9.29
N GLU A 73 -2.71 7.46 -9.05
CA GLU A 73 -1.56 6.63 -8.65
C GLU A 73 -1.81 5.94 -7.29
N GLU A 74 -2.40 6.64 -6.32
CA GLU A 74 -2.74 6.06 -5.02
C GLU A 74 -3.75 4.90 -5.13
N ILE A 75 -4.74 5.03 -6.00
CA ILE A 75 -5.74 3.98 -6.26
C ILE A 75 -5.05 2.74 -6.84
N ASP A 76 -4.22 2.91 -7.87
CA ASP A 76 -3.53 1.81 -8.53
C ASP A 76 -2.57 1.09 -7.58
N ARG A 77 -1.82 1.86 -6.77
CA ARG A 77 -0.95 1.34 -5.73
C ARG A 77 -1.72 0.54 -4.67
N THR A 78 -2.88 1.04 -4.25
CA THR A 78 -3.76 0.33 -3.30
C THR A 78 -4.29 -0.97 -3.89
N ARG A 79 -4.72 -0.96 -5.16
CA ARG A 79 -5.22 -2.17 -5.84
C ARG A 79 -4.11 -3.20 -6.05
N LEU A 80 -2.87 -2.77 -6.33
CA LEU A 80 -1.72 -3.66 -6.36
C LEU A 80 -1.46 -4.28 -4.98
N PHE A 81 -1.49 -3.49 -3.91
CA PHE A 81 -1.33 -3.98 -2.54
C PHE A 81 -2.39 -5.02 -2.16
N ILE A 82 -3.64 -4.81 -2.53
CA ILE A 82 -4.71 -5.79 -2.30
C ILE A 82 -4.41 -7.12 -3.00
N ARG A 83 -3.98 -7.09 -4.27
CA ARG A 83 -3.62 -8.30 -5.03
C ARG A 83 -2.44 -9.06 -4.41
N MET A 84 -1.42 -8.34 -3.94
CA MET A 84 -0.31 -8.95 -3.19
C MET A 84 -0.81 -9.59 -1.90
N GLY A 85 -1.72 -8.93 -1.19
CA GLY A 85 -2.39 -9.47 -0.01
C GLY A 85 -3.10 -10.79 -0.29
N TRP A 86 -3.83 -10.92 -1.41
CA TRP A 86 -4.46 -12.18 -1.81
C TRP A 86 -3.46 -13.29 -2.05
N ALA A 87 -2.35 -13.00 -2.74
CA ALA A 87 -1.30 -13.97 -3.00
C ALA A 87 -0.69 -14.47 -1.68
N ILE A 88 -0.40 -13.57 -0.75
CA ILE A 88 0.13 -13.92 0.59
C ILE A 88 -0.90 -14.75 1.38
N SER A 89 -2.17 -14.33 1.42
CA SER A 89 -3.22 -15.09 2.12
C SER A 89 -3.43 -16.48 1.52
N ALA A 90 -3.41 -16.62 0.19
CA ALA A 90 -3.52 -17.91 -0.47
C ALA A 90 -2.33 -18.83 -0.15
N ALA A 91 -1.11 -18.30 -0.19
CA ALA A 91 0.09 -19.05 0.20
C ALA A 91 0.05 -19.47 1.68
N ALA A 92 -0.41 -18.58 2.56
CA ALA A 92 -0.52 -18.87 3.98
C ALA A 92 -1.57 -19.96 4.25
N ILE A 93 -2.75 -19.90 3.60
CA ILE A 93 -3.75 -20.98 3.64
C ILE A 93 -3.16 -22.30 3.12
N ALA A 94 -2.44 -22.26 2.00
CA ALA A 94 -1.82 -23.44 1.40
C ALA A 94 -0.76 -24.10 2.30
N SER A 95 -0.17 -23.36 3.24
CA SER A 95 0.78 -23.92 4.22
C SER A 95 0.11 -24.70 5.35
N VAL A 96 -1.18 -24.46 5.64
CA VAL A 96 -1.88 -25.05 6.80
C VAL A 96 -1.81 -26.59 6.85
N PRO A 97 -1.99 -27.35 5.75
CA PRO A 97 -1.89 -28.81 5.78
C PRO A 97 -0.50 -29.35 6.14
N LEU A 98 0.54 -28.53 6.01
CA LEU A 98 1.93 -28.90 6.31
C LEU A 98 2.30 -28.66 7.78
N LEU A 99 1.41 -27.99 8.53
CA LEU A 99 1.69 -27.48 9.86
C LEU A 99 0.85 -28.22 10.92
N HIS A 100 1.51 -28.66 11.98
CA HIS A 100 0.87 -29.35 13.09
C HIS A 100 0.30 -28.32 14.08
N ALA A 101 -0.89 -27.80 13.77
CA ALA A 101 -1.61 -26.87 14.63
C ALA A 101 -2.91 -27.50 15.18
N PRO A 102 -3.41 -27.08 16.35
CA PRO A 102 -4.74 -27.46 16.81
C PRO A 102 -5.81 -27.14 15.74
N ARG A 103 -6.74 -28.08 15.50
CA ARG A 103 -7.75 -27.97 14.43
C ARG A 103 -8.57 -26.67 14.52
N ALA A 104 -8.99 -26.30 15.73
CA ALA A 104 -9.75 -25.07 15.96
C ALA A 104 -8.98 -23.82 15.49
N MET A 105 -7.68 -23.78 15.72
CA MET A 105 -6.84 -22.66 15.32
C MET A 105 -6.63 -22.61 13.81
N SER A 106 -6.41 -23.76 13.17
CA SER A 106 -6.33 -23.86 11.70
C SER A 106 -7.63 -23.41 11.03
N ILE A 107 -8.79 -23.82 11.56
CA ILE A 107 -10.10 -23.38 11.05
C ILE A 107 -10.25 -21.86 11.22
N ALA A 108 -9.93 -21.31 12.40
CA ALA A 108 -10.02 -19.88 12.65
C ALA A 108 -9.11 -19.07 11.73
N PHE A 109 -7.87 -19.53 11.52
CA PHE A 109 -6.90 -18.89 10.63
C PHE A 109 -7.38 -18.89 9.16
N VAL A 110 -7.79 -20.06 8.64
CA VAL A 110 -8.30 -20.18 7.27
C VAL A 110 -9.56 -19.33 7.08
N ALA A 111 -10.48 -19.36 8.04
CA ALA A 111 -11.70 -18.54 7.99
C ALA A 111 -11.37 -17.04 7.97
N ALA A 112 -10.45 -16.57 8.83
CA ALA A 112 -10.04 -15.17 8.85
C ALA A 112 -9.39 -14.74 7.51
N MET A 113 -8.51 -15.56 6.96
CA MET A 113 -7.90 -15.30 5.65
C MET A 113 -8.93 -15.28 4.51
N ALA A 114 -9.88 -16.23 4.50
CA ALA A 114 -10.94 -16.28 3.49
C ALA A 114 -11.87 -15.06 3.55
N ILE A 115 -12.27 -14.66 4.76
CA ILE A 115 -13.02 -13.41 4.99
C ILE A 115 -12.18 -12.22 4.52
N GLY A 116 -10.88 -12.21 4.82
CA GLY A 116 -9.83 -11.35 4.27
C GLY A 116 -9.97 -11.09 2.79
N ILE A 117 -9.83 -12.17 2.02
CA ILE A 117 -9.88 -12.16 0.58
C ILE A 117 -11.24 -11.66 0.10
N ALA A 118 -12.34 -12.12 0.69
CA ALA A 118 -13.69 -11.73 0.27
C ALA A 118 -13.96 -10.22 0.44
N VAL A 119 -13.66 -9.66 1.63
CA VAL A 119 -13.86 -8.23 1.92
C VAL A 119 -12.92 -7.38 1.07
N SER A 120 -11.65 -7.76 0.96
CA SER A 120 -10.69 -7.00 0.14
C SER A 120 -10.98 -7.11 -1.36
N ALA A 121 -11.57 -8.21 -1.85
CA ALA A 121 -12.09 -8.34 -3.21
C ALA A 121 -13.24 -7.37 -3.48
N TRP A 122 -14.13 -7.17 -2.51
CA TRP A 122 -15.17 -6.15 -2.60
C TRP A 122 -14.55 -4.74 -2.70
N PHE A 123 -13.60 -4.39 -1.83
CA PHE A 123 -12.92 -3.09 -1.89
C PHE A 123 -12.12 -2.89 -3.18
N HIS A 124 -11.43 -3.93 -3.67
CA HIS A 124 -10.69 -3.86 -4.92
C HIS A 124 -11.59 -3.52 -6.12
N ARG A 125 -12.81 -4.08 -6.15
CA ARG A 125 -13.81 -3.72 -7.15
C ARG A 125 -14.38 -2.33 -6.91
N ALA A 126 -14.66 -1.97 -5.66
CA ALA A 126 -15.19 -0.64 -5.32
C ALA A 126 -14.21 0.48 -5.69
N PHE A 127 -12.90 0.27 -5.48
CA PHE A 127 -11.84 1.23 -5.83
C PHE A 127 -11.54 1.32 -7.32
N ALA A 128 -12.18 0.51 -8.17
CA ALA A 128 -12.15 0.77 -9.61
C ALA A 128 -12.92 2.06 -9.97
N ASP A 129 -13.81 2.52 -9.10
CA ASP A 129 -14.50 3.81 -9.19
C ASP A 129 -13.84 4.83 -8.24
N PRO A 130 -13.17 5.88 -8.76
CA PRO A 130 -12.53 6.91 -7.94
C PRO A 130 -13.47 7.58 -6.95
N ALA A 131 -14.77 7.71 -7.26
CA ALA A 131 -15.74 8.34 -6.37
C ALA A 131 -15.98 7.53 -5.08
N ARG A 132 -15.67 6.22 -5.10
CA ARG A 132 -15.81 5.33 -3.95
C ARG A 132 -14.52 5.18 -3.15
N TYR A 133 -13.41 5.70 -3.66
CA TYR A 133 -12.14 5.73 -2.95
C TYR A 133 -12.15 6.85 -1.90
N THR A 134 -12.58 6.50 -0.69
CA THR A 134 -12.72 7.44 0.43
C THR A 134 -11.80 7.06 1.59
N GLU A 135 -11.40 8.04 2.40
CA GLU A 135 -10.59 7.80 3.60
C GLU A 135 -11.24 6.79 4.55
N ARG A 136 -12.57 6.84 4.71
CA ARG A 136 -13.32 5.88 5.54
C ARG A 136 -13.22 4.46 4.99
N ALA A 137 -13.38 4.28 3.68
CA ALA A 137 -13.25 2.98 3.03
C ALA A 137 -11.83 2.41 3.22
N MET A 138 -10.81 3.25 3.03
CA MET A 138 -9.41 2.89 3.27
C MET A 138 -9.14 2.50 4.72
N MET A 139 -9.69 3.23 5.69
CA MET A 139 -9.55 2.93 7.11
C MET A 139 -10.18 1.58 7.47
N VAL A 140 -11.37 1.27 6.95
CA VAL A 140 -12.04 -0.02 7.17
C VAL A 140 -11.22 -1.16 6.59
N LEU A 141 -10.75 -1.01 5.34
CA LEU A 141 -9.88 -2.01 4.71
C LEU A 141 -8.60 -2.24 5.51
N ALA A 142 -7.91 -1.16 5.89
CA ALA A 142 -6.66 -1.23 6.65
C ALA A 142 -6.84 -1.90 8.02
N ALA A 143 -7.90 -1.55 8.75
CA ALA A 143 -8.21 -2.16 10.05
C ALA A 143 -8.49 -3.66 9.90
N MET A 144 -9.21 -4.05 8.85
CA MET A 144 -9.52 -5.45 8.56
C MET A 144 -8.28 -6.26 8.17
N CYS A 145 -7.43 -5.72 7.29
CA CYS A 145 -6.13 -6.30 6.96
C CYS A 145 -5.25 -6.47 8.20
N LEU A 146 -5.27 -5.49 9.11
CA LEU A 146 -4.50 -5.52 10.35
C LEU A 146 -4.98 -6.62 11.31
N VAL A 147 -6.30 -6.79 11.47
CA VAL A 147 -6.87 -7.88 12.27
C VAL A 147 -6.44 -9.23 11.70
N ASN A 148 -6.57 -9.42 10.38
CA ASN A 148 -6.12 -10.65 9.72
C ASN A 148 -4.63 -10.91 9.89
N ALA A 149 -3.79 -9.88 9.76
CA ALA A 149 -2.37 -10.00 10.00
C ALA A 149 -2.07 -10.44 11.45
N HIS A 150 -2.83 -9.96 12.44
CA HIS A 150 -2.68 -10.42 13.82
C HIS A 150 -3.17 -11.86 14.04
N VAL A 151 -4.21 -12.30 13.33
CA VAL A 151 -4.59 -13.73 13.33
C VAL A 151 -3.45 -14.58 12.77
N ALA A 152 -2.77 -14.13 11.72
CA ALA A 152 -1.58 -14.80 11.20
C ALA A 152 -0.41 -14.79 12.21
N VAL A 153 -0.16 -13.66 12.89
CA VAL A 153 0.84 -13.54 13.95
C VAL A 153 0.55 -14.52 15.09
N LEU A 154 -0.70 -14.67 15.51
CA LEU A 154 -1.06 -15.65 16.51
C LEU A 154 -0.87 -17.08 15.98
N TYR A 155 -1.30 -17.37 14.75
CA TYR A 155 -1.18 -18.70 14.13
C TYR A 155 0.26 -19.19 13.97
N TYR A 156 1.14 -18.35 13.43
CA TYR A 156 2.54 -18.74 13.23
C TYR A 156 3.39 -18.53 14.48
N GLY A 157 3.03 -17.59 15.35
CA GLY A 157 3.67 -17.34 16.65
C GLY A 157 4.05 -15.88 16.85
N THR A 158 3.73 -15.35 18.03
CA THR A 158 3.85 -13.91 18.32
C THR A 158 5.30 -13.46 18.38
N PHE A 159 6.20 -14.30 18.89
CA PHE A 159 7.62 -14.00 19.04
C PHE A 159 8.49 -14.57 17.89
N THR A 160 7.92 -14.66 16.68
CA THR A 160 8.59 -15.18 15.49
C THR A 160 8.91 -14.06 14.49
N VAL A 161 9.27 -14.39 13.25
CA VAL A 161 9.42 -13.43 12.15
C VAL A 161 8.08 -12.89 11.63
N THR A 162 6.97 -13.55 11.95
CA THR A 162 5.63 -13.24 11.42
C THR A 162 5.18 -11.80 11.61
N PRO A 163 5.43 -11.12 12.75
CA PRO A 163 5.06 -9.70 12.93
C PRO A 163 5.66 -8.75 11.87
N LEU A 164 6.71 -9.15 11.15
CA LEU A 164 7.26 -8.34 10.05
C LEU A 164 6.26 -8.13 8.90
N ILE A 165 5.23 -8.96 8.75
CA ILE A 165 4.16 -8.70 7.77
C ILE A 165 3.38 -7.42 8.13
N VAL A 166 3.22 -7.13 9.42
CA VAL A 166 2.53 -5.93 9.90
C VAL A 166 3.40 -4.70 9.69
N VAL A 167 4.73 -4.82 9.85
CA VAL A 167 5.71 -3.77 9.51
C VAL A 167 5.53 -3.31 8.05
N ILE A 168 5.44 -4.26 7.11
CA ILE A 168 5.22 -3.97 5.69
C ILE A 168 3.87 -3.24 5.49
N GLY A 169 2.81 -3.72 6.14
CA GLY A 169 1.49 -3.09 6.08
C GLY A 169 1.47 -1.67 6.64
N ILE A 170 2.12 -1.43 7.79
CA ILE A 170 2.25 -0.10 8.40
C ILE A 170 2.98 0.85 7.45
N HIS A 171 4.10 0.41 6.87
CA HIS A 171 4.86 1.24 5.93
C HIS A 171 3.99 1.66 4.73
N PHE A 172 3.21 0.73 4.18
CA PHE A 172 2.29 1.02 3.08
C PHE A 172 1.21 2.05 3.48
N VAL A 173 0.53 1.83 4.61
CA VAL A 173 -0.55 2.70 5.08
C VAL A 173 -0.02 4.10 5.44
N ALA A 174 1.16 4.19 6.04
CA ALA A 174 1.76 5.46 6.46
C ALA A 174 2.19 6.36 5.28
N ARG A 175 2.44 5.76 4.11
CA ARG A 175 2.71 6.47 2.85
C ARG A 175 1.47 7.01 2.13
N THR A 176 0.28 6.78 2.66
CA THR A 176 -0.94 7.38 2.11
C THR A 176 -1.08 8.83 2.54
N GLY A 177 -1.76 9.67 1.75
CA GLY A 177 -2.04 11.07 2.12
C GLY A 177 -2.89 11.24 3.40
N ALA A 178 -3.51 10.17 3.91
CA ALA A 178 -4.43 10.20 5.05
C ALA A 178 -3.71 10.05 6.40
N GLU A 179 -3.01 11.10 6.86
CA GLU A 179 -2.21 11.06 8.09
C GLU A 179 -3.01 10.60 9.33
N ARG A 180 -4.24 11.10 9.50
CA ARG A 180 -5.07 10.74 10.65
C ARG A 180 -5.40 9.26 10.66
N SER A 181 -5.67 8.69 9.48
CA SER A 181 -5.92 7.27 9.31
C SER A 181 -4.67 6.45 9.60
N ALA A 182 -3.51 6.86 9.06
CA ALA A 182 -2.24 6.19 9.32
C ALA A 182 -1.91 6.13 10.81
N ARG A 183 -2.05 7.25 11.54
CA ARG A 183 -1.81 7.30 13.00
C ARG A 183 -2.74 6.37 13.78
N ARG A 184 -4.02 6.29 13.41
CA ARG A 184 -4.98 5.38 14.05
C ARG A 184 -4.61 3.92 13.82
N ILE A 185 -4.20 3.58 12.60
CA ILE A 185 -3.83 2.20 12.23
C ILE A 185 -2.56 1.77 12.97
N ILE A 186 -1.53 2.61 13.10
CA ILE A 186 -0.35 2.22 13.89
C ILE A 186 -0.68 2.05 15.38
N VAL A 187 -1.46 2.96 15.97
CA VAL A 187 -1.86 2.83 17.38
C VAL A 187 -2.62 1.52 17.60
N LEU A 188 -3.55 1.19 16.69
CA LEU A 188 -4.27 -0.07 16.72
C LEU A 188 -3.34 -1.28 16.55
N ALA A 189 -2.36 -1.21 15.64
CA ALA A 189 -1.40 -2.29 15.40
C ALA A 189 -0.53 -2.57 16.63
N MET A 190 0.01 -1.50 17.24
CA MET A 190 0.79 -1.60 18.47
C MET A 190 -0.06 -2.14 19.62
N ALA A 191 -1.30 -1.69 19.75
CA ALA A 191 -2.21 -2.14 20.81
C ALA A 191 -2.56 -3.64 20.67
N LEU A 192 -2.89 -4.09 19.46
CA LEU A 192 -3.19 -5.51 19.21
C LEU A 192 -1.98 -6.40 19.50
N TYR A 193 -0.80 -6.04 19.00
CA TYR A 193 0.41 -6.81 19.26
C TYR A 193 0.79 -6.80 20.75
N ALA A 194 0.74 -5.63 21.40
CA ALA A 194 1.02 -5.51 22.84
C ALA A 194 0.04 -6.35 23.68
N ALA A 195 -1.25 -6.36 23.33
CA ALA A 195 -2.24 -7.18 24.01
C ALA A 195 -1.92 -8.68 23.88
N SER A 196 -1.62 -9.17 22.67
CA SER A 196 -1.22 -10.56 22.45
C SER A 196 0.07 -10.92 23.20
N ALA A 197 1.10 -10.08 23.10
CA ALA A 197 2.39 -10.30 23.76
C ALA A 197 2.27 -10.28 25.29
N LEU A 198 1.47 -9.37 25.85
CA LEU A 198 1.24 -9.29 27.30
C LEU A 198 0.44 -10.49 27.83
N ALA A 199 -0.55 -10.97 27.07
CA ALA A 199 -1.31 -12.16 27.45
C ALA A 199 -0.38 -13.40 27.54
N ILE A 200 0.56 -13.55 26.61
CA ILE A 200 1.56 -14.62 26.64
C ILE A 200 2.60 -14.40 27.75
N LEU A 201 3.15 -13.18 27.86
CA LEU A 201 4.20 -12.84 28.82
C LEU A 201 3.75 -12.98 30.29
N SER A 202 2.49 -12.63 30.56
CA SER A 202 1.87 -12.80 31.89
C SER A 202 1.56 -14.26 32.23
N GLY A 203 1.56 -15.16 31.23
CA GLY A 203 1.13 -16.54 31.37
C GLY A 203 -0.39 -16.70 31.40
N ALA A 204 -1.16 -15.67 31.04
CA ALA A 204 -2.62 -15.76 30.95
C ALA A 204 -3.06 -16.73 29.83
N ILE A 205 -2.28 -16.81 28.76
CA ILE A 205 -2.41 -17.81 27.69
C ILE A 205 -1.04 -18.38 27.34
N ALA A 206 -0.98 -19.65 26.91
CA ALA A 206 0.18 -20.18 26.23
C ALA A 206 0.30 -19.56 24.83
N ASP A 207 1.52 -19.42 24.28
CA ASP A 207 1.70 -18.99 22.88
C ASP A 207 1.09 -20.05 21.97
N PRO A 208 0.00 -19.75 21.24
CA PRO A 208 -0.68 -20.74 20.43
C PRO A 208 0.02 -20.97 19.08
N GLY A 209 1.09 -20.23 18.79
CA GLY A 209 1.79 -20.27 17.52
C GLY A 209 2.40 -21.63 17.18
N VAL A 210 2.27 -22.03 15.92
CA VAL A 210 2.88 -23.26 15.40
C VAL A 210 4.40 -23.27 15.53
N PHE A 211 5.04 -22.10 15.43
CA PHE A 211 6.48 -21.95 15.62
C PHE A 211 6.85 -21.39 17.00
N ALA A 212 5.94 -21.47 17.98
CA ALA A 212 6.27 -21.16 19.35
C ALA A 212 7.34 -22.15 19.86
N SER A 213 8.28 -21.65 20.67
CA SER A 213 9.34 -22.47 21.24
C SER A 213 8.81 -23.31 22.41
N ASP A 214 8.99 -24.63 22.35
CA ASP A 214 8.72 -25.53 23.50
C ASP A 214 9.69 -25.32 24.66
N ARG A 215 10.86 -24.70 24.39
CA ARG A 215 11.84 -24.41 25.44
C ARG A 215 11.37 -23.23 26.28
N PRO A 216 11.52 -23.29 27.62
CA PRO A 216 11.17 -22.17 28.48
C PRO A 216 12.05 -20.97 28.17
N VAL A 217 11.43 -19.91 27.64
CA VAL A 217 12.09 -18.63 27.39
C VAL A 217 11.91 -17.74 28.62
N SER A 218 12.99 -17.10 29.07
CA SER A 218 12.89 -16.18 30.21
C SER A 218 11.94 -15.02 29.91
N ARG A 219 11.18 -14.55 30.91
CA ARG A 219 10.27 -13.39 30.77
C ARG A 219 11.00 -12.13 30.27
N ARG A 220 12.27 -11.96 30.64
CA ARG A 220 13.11 -10.84 30.15
C ARG A 220 13.35 -10.94 28.65
N ALA A 221 13.63 -12.13 28.13
CA ALA A 221 13.82 -12.33 26.69
C ALA A 221 12.52 -12.13 25.90
N LEU A 222 11.38 -12.63 26.41
CA LEU A 222 10.07 -12.35 25.80
C LEU A 222 9.75 -10.85 25.82
N GLY A 223 10.01 -10.16 26.93
CA GLY A 223 9.85 -8.71 27.02
C GLY A 223 10.72 -7.94 26.02
N ALA A 224 11.99 -8.36 25.85
CA ALA A 224 12.89 -7.79 24.84
C ALA A 224 12.37 -8.04 23.41
N GLY A 225 11.88 -9.25 23.12
CA GLY A 225 11.25 -9.57 21.82
C GLY A 225 10.01 -8.72 21.54
N ALA A 226 9.14 -8.53 22.54
CA ALA A 226 7.99 -7.63 22.41
C ALA A 226 8.41 -6.19 22.13
N GLY A 227 9.40 -5.69 22.90
CA GLY A 227 9.97 -4.35 22.72
C GLY A 227 10.59 -4.16 21.33
N PHE A 228 11.30 -5.17 20.81
CA PHE A 228 11.87 -5.15 19.46
C PHE A 228 10.79 -5.00 18.39
N VAL A 229 9.73 -5.81 18.43
CA VAL A 229 8.65 -5.76 17.43
C VAL A 229 7.88 -4.45 17.49
N LEU A 230 7.55 -3.95 18.68
CA LEU A 230 6.90 -2.64 18.84
C LEU A 230 7.80 -1.50 18.34
N GLY A 231 9.10 -1.58 18.61
CA GLY A 231 10.09 -0.66 18.05
C GLY A 231 10.14 -0.71 16.53
N ALA A 232 10.07 -1.91 15.93
CA ALA A 232 10.01 -2.08 14.48
C ALA A 232 8.73 -1.47 13.87
N TYR A 233 7.58 -1.60 14.54
CA TYR A 233 6.33 -0.94 14.10
C TYR A 233 6.48 0.59 14.11
N ALA A 234 7.02 1.15 15.19
CA ALA A 234 7.26 2.59 15.32
C ALA A 234 8.25 3.10 14.27
N LEU A 235 9.35 2.36 14.04
CA LEU A 235 10.35 2.69 13.03
C LEU A 235 9.78 2.63 11.61
N ALA A 236 8.96 1.62 11.29
CA ALA A 236 8.31 1.48 10.00
C ALA A 236 7.42 2.70 9.68
N TYR A 237 6.69 3.18 10.68
CA TYR A 237 5.87 4.39 10.55
C TYR A 237 6.72 5.64 10.44
N ALA A 238 7.74 5.81 11.28
CA ALA A 238 8.61 7.00 11.24
C ALA A 238 9.32 7.12 9.87
N THR A 239 9.89 6.02 9.37
CA THR A 239 10.55 5.99 8.07
C THR A 239 9.59 6.20 6.91
N ALA A 240 8.38 5.63 6.97
CA ALA A 240 7.35 5.87 5.94
C ALA A 240 6.86 7.32 5.89
N ARG A 241 7.06 8.11 6.95
CA ARG A 241 6.66 9.53 7.02
C ARG A 241 7.79 10.49 6.71
N SER A 242 9.04 10.02 6.71
CA SER A 242 10.21 10.85 6.34
C SER A 242 10.50 10.86 4.84
N PHE A 243 9.94 9.93 4.07
CA PHE A 243 10.13 9.76 2.62
C PHE A 243 8.80 9.79 1.89
#